data_AF-A0A0D0X3M1-F1
#
_entry.id   AF-A0A0D0X3M1-F1
#
_cell.length_a   1.000
_cell.length_b   1.000
_cell.length_c   1.000
_cell.angle_alpha   90.00
_cell.angle_beta   90.00
_cell.angle_gamma   90.00
#
_symmetry.space_group_name_H-M   'P 1'
#
loop_
_entity.id
_entity.type
_entity.pdbx_description
1 polymer ?
#
loop_
_entity_poly.entity_id
_entity_poly.type
_entity_poly.pdbx_seq_one_letter_code
_entity_poly.pdbx_strand_id
1 'polypeptide(L)'
;MRGWICLAGVSALLVTGCGAEAAEPVAVPRGAPVAVDVPAASSGGACRLLDFAVVEEHTGERFDVAAASARDDTRTCVLRAKRALLPELALTVTDTSIDVADFTADVQPTGARKVSRLGQVAYRRTGAATKGQGPVAEVGWLAAEDRLAVLRWTLPKGTERAAAEEVAGKLVALAGTVDTRAL
;
A
#
# COMPACT_ATOMS: atom_id res chain seq x y z
N MET A 1 44.17 -38.03 -15.28
CA MET A 1 44.77 -38.13 -16.62
C MET A 1 44.93 -36.72 -17.17
N ARG A 2 46.17 -36.26 -17.36
CA ARG A 2 46.54 -34.96 -17.94
C ARG A 2 46.61 -35.13 -19.45
N GLY A 3 45.96 -34.27 -20.21
CA GLY A 3 46.02 -34.24 -21.67
C GLY A 3 46.21 -32.79 -22.14
N TRP A 4 47.44 -32.49 -22.56
CA TRP A 4 47.97 -31.20 -22.96
C TRP A 4 47.84 -31.10 -24.48
N ILE A 5 47.25 -30.02 -25.00
CA ILE A 5 47.35 -29.66 -26.43
C ILE A 5 47.76 -28.19 -26.51
N CYS A 6 49.01 -27.99 -26.96
CA CYS A 6 49.53 -26.71 -27.42
C CYS A 6 49.12 -26.49 -28.88
N LEU A 7 48.69 -25.27 -29.22
CA LEU A 7 48.81 -24.74 -30.57
C LEU A 7 49.26 -23.27 -30.46
N ALA A 8 50.43 -23.03 -31.04
CA ALA A 8 51.12 -21.75 -31.12
C ALA A 8 50.97 -21.16 -32.53
N GLY A 9 51.08 -19.82 -32.65
CA GLY A 9 51.31 -19.11 -33.92
C GLY A 9 50.18 -18.14 -34.30
N VAL A 10 50.09 -16.94 -33.71
CA VAL A 10 50.76 -15.66 -34.09
C VAL A 10 50.15 -14.99 -35.32
N SER A 11 49.56 -13.81 -35.14
CA SER A 11 49.69 -12.67 -36.08
C SER A 11 49.29 -11.37 -35.37
N ALA A 12 50.26 -10.47 -35.28
CA ALA A 12 50.20 -9.18 -34.65
C ALA A 12 49.19 -8.24 -35.33
N LEU A 13 48.38 -7.54 -34.54
CA LEU A 13 47.74 -6.30 -34.96
C LEU A 13 48.38 -5.16 -34.18
N LEU A 14 48.95 -4.24 -34.96
CA LEU A 14 49.76 -3.11 -34.54
C LEU A 14 48.94 -2.11 -33.74
N VAL A 15 49.54 -1.68 -32.64
CA VAL A 15 49.16 -0.54 -31.80
C VAL A 15 49.43 0.75 -32.57
N THR A 16 48.38 1.47 -32.96
CA THR A 16 48.41 2.93 -33.13
C THR A 16 47.08 3.53 -32.66
N GLY A 17 46.80 3.39 -31.37
CA GLY A 17 45.80 4.22 -30.68
C GLY A 17 46.53 5.34 -29.96
N CYS A 18 46.79 6.45 -30.67
CA CYS A 18 47.28 7.70 -30.09
C CYS A 18 46.27 8.26 -29.10
N GLY A 19 46.76 8.73 -27.95
CA GLY A 19 45.99 9.55 -27.01
C GLY A 19 45.55 8.81 -25.76
N ALA A 20 46.50 8.38 -24.94
CA ALA A 20 46.26 8.25 -23.52
C ALA A 20 46.15 9.65 -22.92
N GLU A 21 44.97 10.26 -23.02
CA GLU A 21 44.57 11.26 -22.05
C GLU A 21 43.75 10.51 -21.02
N ALA A 22 44.41 10.07 -19.94
CA ALA A 22 43.69 9.67 -18.74
C ALA A 22 43.04 10.94 -18.19
N ALA A 23 41.85 11.28 -18.70
CA ALA A 23 41.03 12.31 -18.08
C ALA A 23 40.83 11.88 -16.63
N GLU A 24 41.45 12.60 -15.70
CA GLU A 24 41.21 12.38 -14.28
C GLU A 24 39.69 12.41 -14.08
N PRO A 25 39.09 11.38 -13.46
CA PRO A 25 37.66 11.37 -13.24
C PRO A 25 37.31 12.60 -12.42
N VAL A 26 36.68 13.58 -13.06
CA VAL A 26 36.19 14.78 -12.39
C VAL A 26 35.21 14.31 -11.33
N ALA A 27 35.60 14.45 -10.07
CA ALA A 27 34.77 14.13 -8.93
C ALA A 27 33.59 15.11 -8.90
N VAL A 28 32.49 14.75 -9.56
CA VAL A 28 31.23 15.49 -9.43
C VAL A 28 30.80 15.36 -7.98
N PRO A 29 30.62 16.47 -7.23
CA PRO A 29 30.09 16.40 -5.88
C PRO A 29 28.76 15.67 -5.94
N ARG A 30 28.67 14.52 -5.26
CA ARG A 30 27.41 13.78 -5.18
C ARG A 30 26.47 14.62 -4.31
N GLY A 31 25.67 15.48 -4.95
CA GLY A 31 24.64 16.25 -4.27
C GLY A 31 23.77 15.31 -3.45
N ALA A 32 23.39 15.73 -2.24
CA ALA A 32 22.49 14.94 -1.43
C ALA A 32 21.18 14.71 -2.22
N PRO A 33 20.65 13.48 -2.26
CA PRO A 33 19.40 13.21 -2.97
C PRO A 33 18.28 14.08 -2.39
N VAL A 34 17.57 14.78 -3.27
CA VAL A 34 16.40 15.58 -2.89
C VAL A 34 15.25 14.63 -2.60
N ALA A 35 14.67 14.71 -1.40
CA ALA A 35 13.44 14.02 -1.08
C ALA A 35 12.29 14.78 -1.75
N VAL A 36 11.56 14.10 -2.64
CA VAL A 36 10.33 14.62 -3.24
C VAL A 36 9.17 13.92 -2.57
N ASP A 37 8.24 14.69 -2.01
CA ASP A 37 6.99 14.15 -1.48
C ASP A 37 6.10 13.72 -2.65
N VAL A 38 5.86 12.42 -2.77
CA VAL A 38 5.02 11.83 -3.81
C VAL A 38 3.66 11.53 -3.19
N PRO A 39 2.55 12.06 -3.73
CA PRO A 39 1.23 11.82 -3.16
C PRO A 39 0.81 10.35 -3.36
N ALA A 40 -0.01 9.83 -2.44
CA ALA A 40 -0.49 8.45 -2.51
C ALA A 40 -1.16 8.13 -3.86
N ALA A 41 -1.97 9.08 -4.37
CA ALA A 41 -2.67 8.98 -5.65
C ALA A 41 -1.77 8.67 -6.86
N SER A 42 -0.50 9.08 -6.84
CA SER A 42 0.47 8.77 -7.91
C SER A 42 0.73 7.27 -8.07
N SER A 43 0.42 6.46 -7.06
CA SER A 43 0.53 4.99 -7.15
C SER A 43 -0.58 4.36 -8.01
N GLY A 44 -1.67 5.07 -8.28
CA GLY A 44 -2.83 4.55 -9.02
C GLY A 44 -3.74 3.64 -8.18
N GLY A 45 -4.57 2.84 -8.85
CA GLY A 45 -5.54 1.94 -8.20
C GLY A 45 -6.40 2.66 -7.17
N ALA A 46 -6.68 2.01 -6.03
CA ALA A 46 -7.45 2.63 -4.95
C ALA A 46 -6.65 3.73 -4.21
N CYS A 47 -5.35 3.90 -4.46
CA CYS A 47 -4.59 4.98 -3.83
C CYS A 47 -4.99 6.35 -4.33
N ARG A 48 -5.68 6.44 -5.47
CA ARG A 48 -6.33 7.67 -5.95
C ARG A 48 -7.38 8.21 -4.98
N LEU A 49 -7.92 7.34 -4.12
CA LEU A 49 -8.96 7.70 -3.17
C LEU A 49 -8.43 8.05 -1.78
N LEU A 50 -7.12 7.96 -1.57
CA LEU A 50 -6.48 8.26 -0.29
C LEU A 50 -5.50 9.40 -0.46
N ASP A 51 -5.50 10.29 0.53
CA ASP A 51 -4.53 11.36 0.66
C ASP A 51 -3.83 11.22 2.01
N PHE A 52 -2.51 11.36 2.02
CA PHE A 52 -1.71 11.16 3.24
C PHE A 52 -2.09 12.16 4.35
N ALA A 53 -2.35 13.42 4.00
CA ALA A 53 -2.70 14.45 4.97
C ALA A 53 -4.11 14.21 5.54
N VAL A 54 -5.07 13.80 4.72
CA VAL A 54 -6.42 13.44 5.18
C VAL A 54 -6.37 12.23 6.12
N VAL A 55 -5.56 11.22 5.80
CA VAL A 55 -5.38 10.06 6.69
C VAL A 55 -4.75 10.48 8.02
N GLU A 56 -3.71 11.32 7.99
CA GLU A 56 -3.07 11.83 9.21
C GLU A 56 -4.04 12.67 10.05
N GLU A 57 -4.85 13.52 9.43
CA GLU A 57 -5.89 14.31 10.10
C GLU A 57 -6.90 13.44 10.85
N HIS A 58 -7.37 12.36 10.23
CA HIS A 58 -8.41 11.50 10.82
C HIS A 58 -7.87 10.46 11.81
N THR A 59 -6.60 10.06 11.68
CA THR A 59 -6.06 8.92 12.44
C THR A 59 -4.94 9.30 13.41
N GLY A 60 -4.23 10.39 13.14
CA GLY A 60 -3.02 10.82 13.82
C GLY A 60 -1.75 10.09 13.36
N GLU A 61 -1.84 9.17 12.40
CA GLU A 61 -0.69 8.43 11.87
C GLU A 61 -0.21 9.04 10.56
N ARG A 62 1.10 9.20 10.44
CA ARG A 62 1.72 9.67 9.21
C ARG A 62 2.15 8.48 8.35
N PHE A 63 1.66 8.45 7.11
CA PHE A 63 2.15 7.57 6.06
C PHE A 63 2.83 8.39 4.96
N ASP A 64 3.83 7.79 4.31
CA ASP A 64 4.63 8.42 3.26
C ASP A 64 5.01 7.43 2.15
N VAL A 65 4.52 6.18 2.23
CA VAL A 65 4.64 5.16 1.21
C VAL A 65 3.25 4.67 0.84
N ALA A 66 2.95 4.70 -0.45
CA ALA A 66 1.75 4.12 -1.03
C ALA A 66 2.15 3.07 -2.07
N ALA A 67 1.38 1.99 -2.14
CA ALA A 67 1.49 0.99 -3.18
C ALA A 67 0.09 0.56 -3.62
N ALA A 68 -0.13 0.53 -4.93
CA ALA A 68 -1.37 0.06 -5.51
C ALA A 68 -1.19 -1.31 -6.13
N SER A 69 -2.25 -2.10 -6.12
CA SER A 69 -2.37 -3.30 -6.92
C SER A 69 -3.80 -3.43 -7.45
N ALA A 70 -3.96 -4.21 -8.50
CA ALA A 70 -5.27 -4.55 -9.03
C ALA A 70 -5.29 -6.04 -9.35
N ARG A 71 -6.42 -6.69 -9.05
CA ARG A 71 -6.69 -8.07 -9.42
C ARG A 71 -8.18 -8.20 -9.70
N ASP A 72 -8.50 -8.69 -10.89
CA ASP A 72 -9.88 -8.78 -11.37
C ASP A 72 -10.59 -7.42 -11.19
N ASP A 73 -11.77 -7.39 -10.58
CA ASP A 73 -12.54 -6.16 -10.33
C ASP A 73 -12.13 -5.41 -9.05
N THR A 74 -11.07 -5.87 -8.37
CA THR A 74 -10.60 -5.29 -7.11
C THR A 74 -9.37 -4.43 -7.32
N ARG A 75 -9.44 -3.19 -6.82
CA ARG A 75 -8.32 -2.25 -6.74
C ARG A 75 -7.95 -2.07 -5.28
N THR A 76 -6.66 -2.11 -5.01
CA THR A 76 -6.11 -2.06 -3.66
C THR A 76 -5.13 -0.90 -3.54
N CYS A 77 -5.13 -0.26 -2.38
CA CYS A 77 -4.09 0.62 -1.92
C CYS A 77 -3.58 0.14 -0.57
N VAL A 78 -2.28 0.25 -0.37
CA VAL A 78 -1.62 0.03 0.92
C VAL A 78 -0.79 1.26 1.25
N LEU A 79 -1.02 1.83 2.44
CA LEU A 79 -0.22 2.92 2.99
C LEU A 79 0.61 2.43 4.18
N ARG A 80 1.87 2.85 4.22
CA ARG A 80 2.83 2.54 5.30
C ARG A 80 3.78 3.72 5.53
N ALA A 81 4.44 3.69 6.67
CA ALA A 81 5.59 4.55 6.92
C ALA A 81 6.85 3.96 6.26
N LYS A 82 7.74 4.80 5.75
CA LYS A 82 8.94 4.41 5.00
C LYS A 82 9.87 3.46 5.75
N ARG A 83 9.88 3.53 7.08
CA ARG A 83 10.78 2.75 7.94
C ARG A 83 10.07 1.69 8.79
N ALA A 84 8.76 1.50 8.61
CA ALA A 84 7.99 0.53 9.38
C ALA A 84 6.98 -0.20 8.52
N LEU A 85 6.86 -1.52 8.73
CA LEU A 85 5.86 -2.33 8.03
C LEU A 85 4.46 -2.20 8.64
N LEU A 86 4.39 -1.80 9.92
CA LEU A 86 3.16 -1.59 10.67
C LEU A 86 3.30 -0.30 11.50
N PRO A 87 2.21 0.46 11.73
CA PRO A 87 0.86 0.19 11.24
C PRO A 87 0.74 0.25 9.71
N GLU A 88 -0.25 -0.46 9.18
CA GLU A 88 -0.57 -0.48 7.75
C GLU A 88 -2.05 -0.14 7.57
N LEU A 89 -2.35 0.76 6.64
CA LEU A 89 -3.71 1.01 6.17
C LEU A 89 -3.88 0.42 4.77
N ALA A 90 -4.83 -0.48 4.61
CA ALA A 90 -5.25 -1.00 3.31
C ALA A 90 -6.66 -0.54 2.97
N LEU A 91 -6.85 -0.07 1.73
CA LEU A 91 -8.16 0.16 1.12
C LEU A 91 -8.31 -0.80 -0.04
N THR A 92 -9.38 -1.59 -0.06
CA THR A 92 -9.80 -2.37 -1.23
C THR A 92 -11.14 -1.85 -1.72
N VAL A 93 -11.28 -1.68 -3.03
CA VAL A 93 -12.55 -1.37 -3.69
C VAL A 93 -12.79 -2.36 -4.82
N THR A 94 -13.92 -3.04 -4.76
CA THR A 94 -14.32 -4.12 -5.67
C THR A 94 -15.62 -3.73 -6.36
N ASP A 95 -15.67 -3.81 -7.69
CA ASP A 95 -16.96 -3.71 -8.38
C ASP A 95 -17.79 -4.95 -8.06
N THR A 96 -19.07 -4.78 -7.79
CA THR A 96 -19.93 -5.85 -7.26
C THR A 96 -21.39 -5.63 -7.63
N SER A 97 -22.14 -6.71 -7.81
CA SER A 97 -23.58 -6.66 -8.03
C SER A 97 -24.39 -7.07 -6.80
N ILE A 98 -23.76 -7.18 -5.62
CA ILE A 98 -24.46 -7.57 -4.40
C ILE A 98 -25.37 -6.45 -3.91
N ASP A 99 -26.52 -6.82 -3.38
CA ASP A 99 -27.42 -5.88 -2.73
C ASP A 99 -27.17 -5.80 -1.21
N VAL A 100 -27.99 -5.02 -0.50
CA VAL A 100 -27.89 -4.85 0.95
C VAL A 100 -28.14 -6.14 1.72
N ALA A 101 -29.02 -7.02 1.22
CA ALA A 101 -29.34 -8.28 1.87
C ALA A 101 -28.16 -9.25 1.75
N ASP A 102 -27.61 -9.40 0.55
CA ASP A 102 -26.44 -10.24 0.28
C ASP A 102 -25.19 -9.70 0.99
N PHE A 103 -24.99 -8.37 1.02
CA PHE A 103 -23.92 -7.77 1.82
C PHE A 103 -24.03 -8.18 3.30
N THR A 104 -25.24 -8.16 3.86
CA THR A 104 -25.45 -8.48 5.28
C THR A 104 -25.26 -9.97 5.56
N ALA A 105 -25.66 -10.83 4.61
CA ALA A 105 -25.57 -12.28 4.75
C ALA A 105 -24.15 -12.81 4.51
N ASP A 106 -23.48 -12.33 3.46
CA ASP A 106 -22.28 -12.97 2.92
C ASP A 106 -21.00 -12.17 3.12
N VAL A 107 -21.09 -10.84 3.25
CA VAL A 107 -19.92 -9.95 3.37
C VAL A 107 -19.71 -9.48 4.80
N GLN A 108 -20.78 -9.11 5.51
CA GLN A 108 -20.69 -8.58 6.85
C GLN A 108 -20.21 -9.66 7.84
N PRO A 109 -19.06 -9.47 8.50
CA PRO A 109 -18.54 -10.48 9.40
C PRO A 109 -19.41 -10.62 10.66
N THR A 110 -19.52 -11.85 11.16
CA THR A 110 -20.24 -12.13 12.42
C THR A 110 -19.68 -11.29 13.56
N GLY A 111 -20.57 -10.66 14.33
CA GLY A 111 -20.21 -9.81 15.47
C GLY A 111 -19.71 -8.41 15.09
N ALA A 112 -19.68 -8.06 13.80
CA ALA A 112 -19.44 -6.69 13.38
C ALA A 112 -20.57 -5.76 13.84
N ARG A 113 -20.21 -4.51 14.17
CA ARG A 113 -21.15 -3.48 14.58
C ARG A 113 -21.58 -2.67 13.37
N LYS A 114 -22.88 -2.35 13.28
CA LYS A 114 -23.42 -1.50 12.23
C LYS A 114 -22.78 -0.10 12.28
N VAL A 115 -22.45 0.44 11.12
CA VAL A 115 -22.07 1.84 10.93
C VAL A 115 -23.21 2.53 10.17
N SER A 116 -23.67 3.65 10.70
CA SER A 116 -24.74 4.45 10.07
C SER A 116 -24.13 5.54 9.20
N ARG A 117 -24.86 5.99 8.18
CA ARG A 117 -24.48 7.10 7.29
C ARG A 117 -23.18 6.87 6.52
N LEU A 118 -22.89 5.62 6.15
CA LEU A 118 -21.78 5.26 5.29
C LEU A 118 -22.30 4.28 4.23
N GLY A 119 -22.26 4.69 2.95
CA GLY A 119 -22.83 3.92 1.85
C GLY A 119 -24.31 3.58 2.05
N GLN A 120 -24.74 2.49 1.39
CA GLN A 120 -26.08 1.89 1.56
C GLN A 120 -26.17 1.10 2.88
N VAL A 121 -25.11 0.35 3.19
CA VAL A 121 -24.95 -0.44 4.42
C VAL A 121 -23.46 -0.54 4.75
N ALA A 122 -23.14 -0.53 6.04
CA ALA A 122 -21.76 -0.57 6.51
C ALA A 122 -21.62 -1.25 7.86
N TYR A 123 -20.42 -1.77 8.11
CA TYR A 123 -20.02 -2.34 9.38
C TYR A 123 -18.65 -1.85 9.83
N ARG A 124 -18.37 -2.02 11.12
CA ARG A 124 -17.03 -1.98 11.69
C ARG A 124 -16.79 -3.18 12.57
N ARG A 125 -15.54 -3.62 12.67
CA ARG A 125 -15.13 -4.72 13.57
C ARG A 125 -13.68 -4.56 13.98
N THR A 126 -13.32 -5.33 15.00
CA THR A 126 -11.92 -5.60 15.33
C THR A 126 -11.59 -7.08 15.16
N GLY A 127 -10.33 -7.36 14.84
CA GLY A 127 -9.76 -8.70 14.77
C GLY A 127 -8.70 -8.89 15.85
N ALA A 128 -8.57 -10.11 16.35
CA ALA A 128 -7.51 -10.47 17.29
C ALA A 128 -6.12 -10.39 16.61
N ALA A 129 -5.09 -10.19 17.43
CA ALA A 129 -3.71 -10.29 16.99
C ALA A 129 -3.38 -11.71 16.52
N THR A 130 -2.39 -11.82 15.63
CA THR A 130 -1.86 -13.11 15.17
C THR A 130 -0.35 -13.18 15.42
N LYS A 131 0.32 -14.27 15.03
CA LYS A 131 1.74 -14.51 15.33
C LYS A 131 2.67 -13.38 14.85
N GLY A 132 2.32 -12.69 13.76
CA GLY A 132 3.16 -11.67 13.11
C GLY A 132 2.66 -10.23 13.19
N GLN A 133 1.42 -9.99 13.63
CA GLN A 133 0.82 -8.66 13.62
C GLN A 133 -0.10 -8.46 14.82
N GLY A 134 -0.32 -7.20 15.20
CA GLY A 134 -1.24 -6.81 16.25
C GLY A 134 -2.70 -7.00 15.87
N PRO A 135 -3.61 -6.54 16.74
CA PRO A 135 -5.04 -6.54 16.44
C PRO A 135 -5.33 -5.65 15.23
N VAL A 136 -6.48 -5.88 14.61
CA VAL A 136 -6.89 -5.21 13.38
C VAL A 136 -8.17 -4.42 13.64
N ALA A 137 -8.28 -3.25 13.02
CA ALA A 137 -9.55 -2.54 12.87
C ALA A 137 -9.99 -2.60 11.41
N GLU A 138 -11.29 -2.77 11.15
CA GLU A 138 -11.82 -2.89 9.80
C GLU A 138 -13.18 -2.19 9.70
N VAL A 139 -13.40 -1.48 8.59
CA VAL A 139 -14.66 -0.85 8.21
C VAL A 139 -14.96 -1.25 6.79
N GLY A 140 -16.10 -1.91 6.55
CA GLY A 140 -16.55 -2.32 5.23
C GLY A 140 -17.92 -1.73 4.91
N TRP A 141 -18.14 -1.31 3.66
CA TRP A 141 -19.40 -0.73 3.22
C TRP A 141 -19.71 -1.03 1.76
N LEU A 142 -21.00 -1.13 1.46
CA LEU A 142 -21.54 -1.13 0.10
C LEU A 142 -21.86 0.31 -0.29
N ALA A 143 -21.17 0.85 -1.29
CA ALA A 143 -21.42 2.18 -1.85
C ALA A 143 -22.68 2.18 -2.75
N ALA A 144 -23.18 3.35 -3.14
CA ALA A 144 -24.41 3.49 -3.91
C ALA A 144 -24.25 3.10 -5.41
N GLU A 145 -23.03 2.81 -5.84
CA GLU A 145 -22.63 2.61 -7.24
C GLU A 145 -21.97 1.24 -7.47
N ASP A 146 -22.55 0.18 -6.91
CA ASP A 146 -22.10 -1.19 -7.19
C ASP A 146 -20.63 -1.42 -6.82
N ARG A 147 -20.19 -0.79 -5.71
CA ARG A 147 -18.83 -0.94 -5.18
C ARG A 147 -18.85 -1.38 -3.72
N LEU A 148 -18.13 -2.46 -3.45
CA LEU A 148 -17.79 -2.90 -2.10
C LEU A 148 -16.43 -2.30 -1.73
N ALA A 149 -16.38 -1.55 -0.63
CA ALA A 149 -15.14 -0.99 -0.12
C ALA A 149 -14.84 -1.48 1.30
N VAL A 150 -13.56 -1.72 1.58
CA VAL A 150 -13.07 -2.13 2.90
C VAL A 150 -11.80 -1.35 3.23
N LEU A 151 -11.84 -0.62 4.35
CA LEU A 151 -10.67 -0.08 5.02
C LEU A 151 -10.24 -1.02 6.12
N ARG A 152 -8.96 -1.38 6.13
CA ARG A 152 -8.38 -2.27 7.12
C ARG A 152 -7.10 -1.67 7.68
N TRP A 153 -7.04 -1.55 8.99
CA TRP A 153 -5.87 -1.09 9.72
C TRP A 153 -5.25 -2.21 10.52
N THR A 154 -4.00 -2.55 10.22
CA THR A 154 -3.25 -3.57 10.96
C THR A 154 -2.29 -2.89 11.93
N LEU A 155 -2.46 -3.14 13.23
CA LEU A 155 -1.60 -2.55 14.26
C LEU A 155 -0.29 -3.33 14.44
N PRO A 156 0.77 -2.69 14.97
CA PRO A 156 1.99 -3.36 15.35
C PRO A 156 1.77 -4.52 16.32
N LYS A 157 2.67 -5.51 16.27
CA LYS A 157 2.67 -6.62 17.23
C LYS A 157 2.82 -6.08 18.67
N GLY A 158 2.07 -6.66 19.59
CA GLY A 158 2.09 -6.26 21.01
C GLY A 158 1.15 -5.10 21.34
N THR A 159 0.47 -4.52 20.35
CA THR A 159 -0.59 -3.54 20.60
C THR A 159 -1.82 -4.19 21.26
N GLU A 160 -2.36 -3.51 22.27
CA GLU A 160 -3.57 -3.93 22.97
C GLU A 160 -4.82 -3.86 22.08
N ARG A 161 -5.77 -4.77 22.31
CA ARG A 161 -7.01 -4.82 21.52
C ARG A 161 -7.86 -3.55 21.65
N ALA A 162 -7.79 -2.86 22.78
CA ALA A 162 -8.49 -1.58 22.96
C ALA A 162 -8.07 -0.51 21.95
N ALA A 163 -6.81 -0.50 21.51
CA ALA A 163 -6.34 0.43 20.49
C ALA A 163 -6.99 0.16 19.12
N ALA A 164 -7.28 -1.10 18.79
CA ALA A 164 -8.01 -1.44 17.56
C ALA A 164 -9.45 -0.90 17.59
N GLU A 165 -10.11 -0.88 18.75
CA GLU A 165 -11.46 -0.31 18.87
C GLU A 165 -11.45 1.21 18.67
N GLU A 166 -10.43 1.91 19.20
CA GLU A 166 -10.26 3.35 18.97
C GLU A 166 -10.01 3.64 17.49
N VAL A 167 -9.09 2.90 16.86
CA VAL A 167 -8.79 3.02 15.43
C VAL A 167 -10.02 2.69 14.57
N ALA A 168 -10.83 1.71 14.94
CA ALA A 168 -12.08 1.41 14.22
C ALA A 168 -13.05 2.61 14.21
N GLY A 169 -13.07 3.42 15.27
CA GLY A 169 -13.81 4.69 15.31
C GLY A 169 -13.25 5.72 14.32
N LYS A 170 -11.92 5.90 14.31
CA LYS A 170 -11.21 6.81 13.39
C LYS A 170 -11.39 6.39 11.92
N LEU A 171 -11.37 5.08 11.64
CA LEU A 171 -11.60 4.53 10.30
C LEU A 171 -13.01 4.82 9.78
N VAL A 172 -14.03 4.89 10.64
CA VAL A 172 -15.38 5.27 10.20
C VAL A 172 -15.40 6.72 9.71
N ALA A 173 -14.68 7.62 10.38
CA ALA A 173 -14.57 9.00 9.94
C ALA A 173 -13.82 9.10 8.60
N LEU A 174 -12.68 8.42 8.48
CA LEU A 174 -11.91 8.35 7.22
C LEU A 174 -12.72 7.72 6.08
N ALA A 175 -13.47 6.65 6.34
CA ALA A 175 -14.33 6.01 5.33
C ALA A 175 -15.34 7.00 4.74
N GLY A 176 -15.84 7.95 5.56
CA GLY A 176 -16.75 8.99 5.11
C GLY A 176 -16.15 10.00 4.13
N THR A 177 -14.82 10.06 3.98
CA THR A 177 -14.14 10.93 3.01
C THR A 177 -13.78 10.22 1.71
N VAL A 178 -13.94 8.90 1.64
CA VAL A 178 -13.57 8.11 0.47
C VAL A 178 -14.67 8.18 -0.58
N ASP A 179 -14.44 8.91 -1.68
CA ASP A 179 -15.35 8.93 -2.83
C ASP A 179 -15.04 7.77 -3.78
N THR A 180 -15.72 6.64 -3.60
CA THR A 180 -15.52 5.44 -4.43
C THR A 180 -15.88 5.64 -5.91
N ARG A 181 -16.57 6.72 -6.28
CA ARG A 181 -16.91 7.03 -7.68
C ARG A 181 -15.73 7.60 -8.47
N ALA A 182 -14.70 8.08 -7.78
CA ALA A 182 -13.51 8.67 -8.41
C ALA A 182 -12.48 7.62 -8.91
N LEU A 183 -12.83 6.33 -8.89
CA LEU A 183 -11.96 5.20 -9.22
C LEU A 183 -12.05 4.78 -10.70
#